data_AF-A0A967AHX4-F1
#
_entry.id   AF-A0A967AHX4-F1
#
_cell.length_a   1.000
_cell.length_b   1.000
_cell.length_c   1.000
_cell.angle_alpha   90.00
_cell.angle_beta   90.00
_cell.angle_gamma   90.00
#
_symmetry.space_group_name_H-M   'P 1'
#
loop_
_entity.id
_entity.type
_entity.pdbx_description
1 polymer ?
#
loop_
_entity_poly.entity_id
_entity_poly.type
_entity_poly.pdbx_seq_one_letter_code
_entity_poly.pdbx_strand_id
1 'polypeptide(L)'
;MNGSQPIPITGLRGRVTRGLYARGSKSEREAVFLETDKGRYVLRRKTGPVFGDVELEQYVGREVICDGFLIGTSLLGEKITIVPERSSTE
;
A
#
# COMPACT_ATOMS: atom_id res chain seq x y z
N MET A 1 -0.72 -13.55 24.73
CA MET A 1 0.02 -12.66 23.80
C MET A 1 -0.62 -12.83 22.43
N ASN A 2 -1.56 -11.95 22.06
CA ASN A 2 -2.27 -12.07 20.78
C ASN A 2 -1.32 -11.66 19.66
N GLY A 3 -0.64 -12.64 19.06
CA GLY A 3 0.05 -12.45 17.80
C GLY A 3 -0.99 -12.05 16.76
N SER A 4 -0.92 -10.81 16.26
CA SER A 4 -1.75 -10.34 15.18
C SER A 4 -1.55 -11.27 13.98
N GLN A 5 -2.47 -12.22 13.79
CA GLN A 5 -2.40 -13.16 12.68
C GLN A 5 -2.48 -12.36 11.38
N PRO A 6 -1.63 -12.65 10.39
CA PRO A 6 -1.73 -12.01 9.08
C PRO A 6 -3.07 -12.36 8.46
N ILE A 7 -3.87 -11.32 8.18
CA ILE A 7 -5.16 -11.49 7.50
C ILE A 7 -4.88 -11.49 6.00
N PRO A 8 -5.09 -12.59 5.27
CA PRO A 8 -4.92 -12.61 3.83
C PRO A 8 -5.96 -11.70 3.18
N ILE A 9 -5.51 -10.87 2.25
CA ILE A 9 -6.29 -9.91 1.51
C ILE A 9 -6.10 -10.21 0.02
N THR A 10 -7.20 -10.35 -0.70
CA THR A 10 -7.19 -10.59 -2.15
C THR A 10 -8.09 -9.56 -2.81
N GLY A 11 -7.60 -8.87 -3.82
CA GLY A 11 -8.37 -7.91 -4.59
C GLY A 11 -8.62 -6.58 -3.88
N LEU A 12 -7.80 -6.16 -2.92
CA LEU A 12 -8.05 -4.91 -2.19
C LEU A 12 -7.77 -3.71 -3.07
N ARG A 13 -8.85 -3.07 -3.50
CA ARG A 13 -8.83 -1.86 -4.29
C ARG A 13 -8.67 -0.64 -3.37
N GLY A 14 -7.74 0.22 -3.72
CA GLY A 14 -7.55 1.48 -3.04
C GLY A 14 -6.70 2.45 -3.84
N ARG A 15 -6.75 3.71 -3.43
CA ARG A 15 -5.88 4.75 -3.95
C ARG A 15 -4.58 4.74 -3.18
N VAL A 16 -3.48 4.73 -3.91
CA VAL A 16 -2.15 4.77 -3.30
C VAL A 16 -1.79 6.23 -3.02
N THR A 17 -1.44 6.56 -1.78
CA THR A 17 -1.01 7.91 -1.38
C THR A 17 0.30 7.85 -0.62
N ARG A 18 1.19 8.81 -0.87
CA ARG A 18 2.46 8.93 -0.12
C ARG A 18 2.26 9.89 1.04
N GLY A 19 2.83 9.56 2.20
CA GLY A 19 2.78 10.42 3.37
C GLY A 19 3.91 10.16 4.35
N LEU A 20 4.02 11.04 5.35
CA LEU A 20 4.99 10.89 6.44
C LEU A 20 4.50 9.83 7.43
N TYR A 21 5.30 8.76 7.63
CA TYR A 21 4.94 7.67 8.53
C TYR A 21 5.31 7.95 10.00
N ALA A 22 6.37 8.74 10.24
CA ALA A 22 6.74 9.15 11.59
C ALA A 22 7.47 10.50 11.59
N ARG A 23 7.07 11.37 12.53
CA ARG A 23 7.75 12.64 12.84
C ARG A 23 8.66 12.40 14.04
N GLY A 24 9.84 11.83 13.81
CA GLY A 24 10.85 11.58 14.85
C GLY A 24 12.22 12.08 14.40
N SER A 25 12.92 12.83 15.25
CA SER A 25 14.10 13.68 14.99
C SER A 25 15.37 13.02 14.40
N LYS A 26 15.32 11.82 13.82
CA LYS A 26 16.49 11.23 13.14
C LYS A 26 16.21 10.54 11.81
N SER A 27 14.97 10.43 11.35
CA SER A 27 14.67 9.99 9.99
C SER A 27 13.23 10.38 9.64
N GLU A 28 13.06 11.39 8.79
CA GLU A 28 11.79 11.60 8.09
C GLU A 28 11.61 10.38 7.16
N ARG A 29 10.74 9.46 7.56
CA ARG A 29 10.43 8.27 6.77
C ARG A 29 9.11 8.49 6.07
N GLU A 30 9.21 8.69 4.76
CA GLU A 30 8.06 8.65 3.88
C GLU A 30 7.66 7.19 3.68
N ALA A 31 6.35 6.93 3.73
CA ALA A 31 5.79 5.63 3.41
C ALA A 31 4.63 5.80 2.44
N VAL A 32 4.37 4.72 1.71
CA VAL A 32 3.20 4.62 0.87
C VAL A 32 2.05 4.05 1.69
N PHE A 33 0.87 4.62 1.50
CA PHE A 33 -0.37 4.22 2.13
C PHE A 33 -1.36 3.80 1.05
N LEU A 34 -2.19 2.83 1.37
CA LEU A 34 -3.35 2.45 0.56
C LEU A 34 -4.59 2.97 1.26
N GLU A 35 -5.24 3.95 0.66
CA GLU A 35 -6.54 4.45 1.08
C GLU A 35 -7.63 3.64 0.40
N THR A 36 -8.40 2.94 1.21
CA THR A 36 -9.52 2.09 0.79
C THR A 36 -10.79 2.56 1.49
N ASP A 37 -11.95 2.04 1.08
CA ASP A 37 -13.22 2.32 1.76
C ASP A 37 -13.22 1.90 3.24
N LYS A 38 -12.42 0.88 3.59
CA LYS A 38 -12.25 0.41 4.98
C LYS A 38 -11.36 1.31 5.83
N GLY A 39 -10.63 2.23 5.20
CA GLY A 39 -9.65 3.09 5.83
C GLY A 39 -8.28 3.04 5.16
N ARG A 40 -7.32 3.66 5.84
CA ARG A 40 -5.96 3.87 5.36
C ARG A 40 -4.99 2.88 6.00
N TYR A 41 -4.26 2.14 5.18
CA TYR A 41 -3.27 1.15 5.62
C TYR A 41 -1.88 1.49 5.08
N VAL A 42 -0.82 1.14 5.82
CA VAL A 42 0.55 1.35 5.37
C VAL A 42 0.88 0.27 4.35
N LEU A 43 0.99 0.64 3.08
CA LEU A 43 1.30 -0.29 2.00
C LEU A 43 2.81 -0.54 1.96
N ARG A 44 3.20 -1.81 2.06
CA ARG A 44 4.59 -2.26 1.96
C ARG A 44 4.67 -3.43 1.01
N ARG A 45 5.68 -3.46 0.14
CA ARG A 45 5.94 -4.65 -0.69
C ARG A 45 6.62 -5.73 0.14
N LYS A 46 6.18 -6.98 0.00
CA LYS A 46 6.83 -8.15 0.64
C LYS A 46 8.22 -8.43 0.07
N THR A 47 8.41 -8.19 -1.23
CA THR A 47 9.62 -8.52 -1.99
C THR A 47 10.43 -7.30 -2.45
N GLY A 48 9.98 -6.09 -2.11
CA GLY A 48 10.61 -4.85 -2.53
C GLY A 48 11.75 -4.41 -1.61
N PRO A 49 12.77 -3.67 -2.10
CA PRO A 49 13.71 -2.98 -1.22
C PRO A 49 12.97 -2.08 -0.21
N VAL A 50 13.46 -2.06 1.03
CA VAL A 50 12.86 -1.30 2.15
C VAL A 50 12.83 0.21 1.88
N PHE A 51 13.62 0.70 0.92
CA PHE A 51 13.75 2.09 0.50
C PHE A 51 13.93 2.20 -1.02
N GLY A 52 13.36 3.24 -1.65
CA GLY A 52 13.64 3.60 -3.05
C GLY A 52 12.99 2.69 -4.09
N ASP A 53 11.85 2.08 -3.74
CA ASP A 53 11.10 1.22 -4.64
C ASP A 53 10.35 2.09 -5.66
N VAL A 54 11.01 2.41 -6.79
CA VAL A 54 10.49 3.25 -7.87
C VAL A 54 9.14 2.73 -8.39
N GLU A 55 8.91 1.42 -8.32
CA GLU A 55 7.63 0.81 -8.66
C GLU A 55 6.49 1.22 -7.72
N LEU A 56 6.74 1.49 -6.44
CA LEU A 56 5.72 2.00 -5.54
C LEU A 56 5.39 3.47 -5.83
N GLU A 57 6.40 4.24 -6.23
CA GLU A 57 6.23 5.66 -6.57
C GLU A 57 5.32 5.86 -7.80
N GLN A 58 5.43 5.02 -8.84
CA GLN A 58 4.53 5.08 -10.01
C GLN A 58 3.06 4.76 -9.66
N TYR A 59 2.81 4.06 -8.55
CA TYR A 59 1.45 3.77 -8.09
C TYR A 59 0.86 4.95 -7.31
N VAL A 60 1.67 5.82 -6.69
CA VAL A 60 1.19 6.97 -5.92
C VAL A 60 0.31 7.87 -6.79
N GLY A 61 -0.88 8.18 -6.28
CA GLY A 61 -1.92 8.95 -6.97
C GLY A 61 -2.87 8.09 -7.81
N ARG A 62 -2.47 6.86 -8.17
CA ARG A 62 -3.26 5.91 -8.95
C ARG A 62 -4.06 4.97 -8.06
N GLU A 63 -5.09 4.39 -8.65
CA GLU A 63 -5.84 3.32 -8.03
C GLU A 63 -5.23 1.97 -8.40
N VAL A 64 -5.03 1.13 -7.39
CA VAL A 64 -4.44 -0.20 -7.57
C VAL A 64 -5.27 -1.25 -6.86
N ILE A 65 -5.20 -2.47 -7.36
CA ILE A 65 -5.63 -3.67 -6.67
C ILE A 65 -4.38 -4.30 -6.03
N CYS A 66 -4.45 -4.54 -4.74
CA CYS A 66 -3.40 -5.16 -3.96
C CYS A 66 -3.86 -6.50 -3.37
N ASP A 67 -3.05 -7.54 -3.61
CA ASP A 67 -3.16 -8.85 -2.97
C ASP A 67 -2.01 -9.02 -1.98
N GLY A 68 -2.28 -9.59 -0.80
CA GLY A 68 -1.27 -9.69 0.24
C GLY A 68 -1.81 -10.05 1.62
N PHE A 69 -1.18 -9.50 2.66
CA PHE A 69 -1.55 -9.79 4.06
C PHE A 69 -1.58 -8.52 4.90
N LEU A 70 -2.67 -8.30 5.64
CA LEU A 70 -2.79 -7.21 6.61
C LEU A 70 -2.32 -7.69 7.98
N ILE A 71 -1.34 -6.99 8.55
CA ILE A 71 -0.76 -7.25 9.87
C ILE A 71 -0.87 -5.98 10.70
N GLY A 72 -1.88 -5.94 11.58
CA GLY A 72 -2.20 -4.73 12.35
C GLY A 72 -2.64 -3.59 11.43
N THR A 73 -1.77 -2.60 11.23
CA THR A 73 -2.00 -1.43 10.35
C THR A 73 -1.12 -1.44 9.10
N SER A 74 -0.26 -2.45 8.95
CA SER A 74 0.64 -2.61 7.80
C SER A 74 0.08 -3.66 6.84
N LEU A 75 -0.13 -3.25 5.59
CA LEU A 75 -0.53 -4.13 4.50
C LEU A 75 0.70 -4.53 3.71
N LEU A 76 1.05 -5.81 3.77
CA LEU A 76 2.09 -6.41 2.96
C LEU A 76 1.52 -6.79 1.60
N GLY A 77 1.72 -5.94 0.59
CA GLY A 77 1.42 -6.23 -0.80
C GLY A 77 2.38 -7.26 -1.37
N GLU A 78 1.85 -8.42 -1.76
CA GLU A 78 2.55 -9.45 -2.51
C GLU A 78 2.44 -9.19 -4.01
N LYS A 79 1.26 -8.78 -4.47
CA LYS A 79 0.99 -8.38 -5.85
C LYS A 79 0.22 -7.07 -5.87
N ILE A 80 0.66 -6.14 -6.71
CA ILE A 80 0.01 -4.84 -6.90
C ILE A 80 -0.22 -4.68 -8.40
N THR A 81 -1.45 -4.35 -8.80
CA THR A 81 -1.81 -4.14 -10.20
C THR A 81 -2.56 -2.82 -10.31
N ILE A 82 -2.10 -1.93 -11.19
CA ILE A 82 -2.80 -0.68 -11.46
C ILE A 82 -4.15 -1.03 -12.08
N VAL A 83 -5.22 -0.46 -11.55
CA VAL A 83 -6.52 -0.53 -12.21
C VAL A 83 -6.48 0.51 -13.31
N PRO A 84 -6.46 0.11 -14.59
CA PRO A 84 -6.67 1.07 -15.65
C PRO A 84 -8.08 1.62 -15.45
N GLU A 85 -8.17 2.91 -15.17
CA GLU A 85 -9.39 3.68 -15.37
C GLU A 85 -9.82 3.39 -16.81
N ARG A 86 -10.88 2.57 -16.97
CA ARG A 86 -11.42 2.30 -18.29
C ARG A 86 -11.91 3.64 -18.79
N SER A 87 -11.13 4.24 -19.70
CA SER A 87 -11.61 5.29 -20.58
C SER A 87 -12.77 4.68 -21.36
N SER A 88 -13.97 4.85 -20.82
CA SER A 88 -15.19 4.78 -21.59
C SER A 88 -15.10 5.91 -22.61
N THR A 89 -14.63 5.60 -23.80
CA THR A 89 -14.94 6.40 -24.98
C THR A 89 -15.51 5.43 -25.99
N GLU A 90 -16.84 5.51 -26.05
CA GLU A 90 -17.75 4.98 -27.06
C GLU A 90 -17.34 5.36 -28.49
#